data_AF-A0A3D5N9H4-F1
#
_entry.id   AF-A0A3D5N9H4-F1
#
_cell.length_a   1.000
_cell.length_b   1.000
_cell.length_c   1.000
_cell.angle_alpha   90.00
_cell.angle_beta   90.00
_cell.angle_gamma   90.00
#
_symmetry.space_group_name_H-M   'P 1'
#
loop_
_entity.id
_entity.type
_entity.pdbx_description
1 polymer ?
#
loop_
_entity_poly.entity_id
_entity_poly.type
_entity_poly.pdbx_seq_one_letter_code
_entity_poly.pdbx_strand_id
1 'polypeptide(L)' 'MSLTVFLAVMGAALMHAVWSALVKGGPDKLMNMTAIVVGHIPIVLILFPFVDVPARESWPYLIGSIGLHIGYQL' A
#
# COMPACT_ATOMS: atom_id res chain seq x y z
N MET A 1 -10.11 27.43 6.35
CA MET A 1 -9.48 26.16 6.74
C MET A 1 -8.15 26.47 7.40
N SER A 2 -7.74 25.74 8.44
CA SER A 2 -6.41 25.96 9.02
C SER A 2 -5.32 25.55 8.02
N LEU A 3 -4.15 26.19 8.08
CA LEU A 3 -3.01 25.88 7.21
C LEU A 3 -2.66 24.39 7.26
N THR A 4 -2.75 23.77 8.44
CA THR A 4 -2.51 22.34 8.65
C THR A 4 -3.47 21.47 7.85
N VAL A 5 -4.78 21.80 7.84
CA VAL A 5 -5.78 21.07 7.08
C VAL A 5 -5.57 21.26 5.57
N PHE A 6 -5.22 22.47 5.14
CA PHE A 6 -4.91 22.73 3.73
C PHE A 6 -3.72 21.88 3.25
N LEU A 7 -2.62 21.86 4.01
CA LEU A 7 -1.44 21.07 3.67
C LEU A 7 -1.74 19.56 3.68
N ALA A 8 -2.53 19.07 4.64
CA ALA A 8 -2.93 17.66 4.69
C ALA A 8 -3.75 17.26 3.46
N VAL A 9 -4.71 18.10 3.04
CA VAL A 9 -5.53 17.85 1.84
C VAL A 9 -4.69 17.88 0.56
N MET A 10 -3.80 18.87 0.42
CA MET A 10 -2.90 18.95 -0.74
C MET A 10 -1.92 17.77 -0.80
N GLY A 11 -1.38 17.36 0.35
CA GLY A 11 -0.55 16.17 0.47
C GLY A 11 -1.30 14.89 0.05
N ALA A 12 -2.53 14.71 0.54
CA ALA A 12 -3.37 13.58 0.15
C ALA A 12 -3.64 13.55 -1.36
N ALA A 13 -3.93 14.70 -1.97
CA ALA A 13 -4.13 14.83 -3.42
C ALA A 13 -2.86 14.46 -4.20
N LEU A 14 -1.69 14.92 -3.75
CA LEU A 14 -0.40 14.57 -4.35
C LEU A 14 -0.13 13.06 -4.27
N MET A 15 -0.31 12.45 -3.10
CA MET A 15 -0.12 11.00 -2.95
C MET A 15 -1.06 10.20 -3.86
N HIS A 16 -2.30 10.66 -4.02
CA HIS A 16 -3.27 10.04 -4.92
C HIS A 16 -2.86 10.14 -6.40
N ALA A 17 -2.33 11.29 -6.81
CA ALA A 17 -1.81 11.49 -8.16
C ALA A 17 -0.58 10.61 -8.43
N VAL A 18 0.35 10.52 -7.47
CA VAL A 18 1.53 9.64 -7.56
C VAL A 18 1.13 8.17 -7.67
N TRP A 19 0.21 7.71 -6.83
CA TRP A 19 -0.33 6.35 -6.91
C TRP A 19 -0.94 6.06 -8.30
N SER A 20 -1.75 6.99 -8.80
CA SER A 20 -2.39 6.86 -10.11
C SER A 20 -1.38 6.79 -11.25
N ALA A 21 -0.28 7.55 -11.16
CA ALA A 21 0.81 7.52 -12.13
C ALA A 21 1.59 6.20 -12.08
N LEU A 22 1.90 5.69 -10.89
CA LEU A 22 2.62 4.42 -10.71
C LEU A 22 1.83 3.22 -11.25
N VAL A 23 0.51 3.19 -11.03
CA VAL A 23 -0.34 2.08 -11.51
C VAL A 23 -0.49 2.10 -13.04
N LYS A 24 -0.57 3.28 -13.65
CA LYS A 24 -0.88 3.44 -15.08
C LYS A 24 0.36 3.66 -15.98
N GLY A 25 1.55 3.80 -15.40
CA GLY A 25 2.76 4.18 -16.15
C GLY A 25 3.47 3.04 -16.91
N GLY A 26 2.96 1.81 -16.83
CA GLY A 26 3.63 0.61 -17.34
C GLY A 26 2.72 -0.20 -18.27
N PRO A 27 3.28 -0.98 -19.20
CA PRO A 27 2.53 -1.73 -20.21
C PRO A 27 1.72 -2.91 -19.63
N ASP A 28 2.03 -3.34 -18.42
CA ASP A 28 1.39 -4.47 -17.74
C ASP A 28 0.91 -4.04 -16.34
N LYS A 29 -0.40 -4.14 -16.12
CA LYS A 29 -1.09 -3.80 -14.87
C LYS A 29 -0.61 -4.68 -13.70
N LEU A 30 -0.32 -5.96 -13.95
CA LEU A 30 0.18 -6.89 -12.93
C LEU A 30 1.62 -6.55 -12.55
N MET A 31 2.45 -6.17 -13.52
CA MET A 31 3.83 -5.72 -13.27
C MET A 31 3.85 -4.47 -12.39
N ASN A 32 3.00 -3.49 -12.66
CA ASN A 32 2.92 -2.26 -11.85
C ASN A 32 2.40 -2.51 -10.43
N MET A 33 1.35 -3.33 -10.28
CA MET A 33 0.85 -3.72 -8.95
C MET A 33 1.92 -4.47 -8.16
N THR A 34 2.64 -5.40 -8.79
CA THR A 34 3.73 -6.16 -8.15
C THR A 34 4.87 -5.23 -7.74
N ALA A 35 5.28 -4.29 -8.59
CA ALA A 35 6.32 -3.32 -8.27
C ALA A 35 5.95 -2.46 -7.05
N ILE A 36 4.68 -2.06 -6.95
CA ILE A 36 4.16 -1.33 -5.79
C ILE A 36 4.22 -2.19 -4.53
N VAL A 37 3.74 -3.44 -4.57
CA VAL A 37 3.76 -4.35 -3.41
C VAL A 37 5.20 -4.60 -2.93
N VAL A 38 6.13 -4.86 -3.86
CA VAL A 38 7.55 -5.05 -3.55
C VAL A 38 8.18 -3.79 -2.95
N GLY A 39 7.76 -2.60 -3.38
CA GLY A 39 8.20 -1.32 -2.82
C GLY A 39 7.90 -1.15 -1.33
N HIS A 40 6.97 -1.92 -0.75
CA HIS A 40 6.68 -1.90 0.68
C HIS A 40 7.69 -2.72 1.51
N ILE A 41 8.41 -3.67 0.89
CA ILE A 41 9.32 -4.59 1.60
C ILE A 41 10.40 -3.85 2.40
N PRO A 42 11.11 -2.84 1.85
CA PRO A 42 12.12 -2.11 2.61
C PRO A 42 11.56 -1.39 3.84
N ILE A 43 10.36 -0.82 3.72
CA ILE A 43 9.69 -0.12 4.82
C ILE A 43 9.31 -1.12 5.92
N VAL A 44 8.75 -2.27 5.53
CA VAL A 44 8.43 -3.34 6.47
C VAL A 44 9.70 -3.85 7.16
N LEU A 45 10.80 -4.09 6.43
CA LEU A 45 12.06 -4.56 7.04
C LEU A 45 12.63 -3.57 8.07
N ILE A 46 12.51 -2.26 7.81
CA ILE A 46 12.94 -1.23 8.75
C ILE A 46 12.04 -1.19 9.98
N LEU A 47 10.72 -1.34 9.80
CA LEU A 47 9.75 -1.21 10.89
C LEU A 47 9.56 -2.51 11.70
N PHE A 48 9.78 -3.68 11.09
CA PHE A 48 9.58 -4.99 11.70
C PHE A 48 10.23 -5.17 13.08
N PRO A 49 11.49 -4.73 13.34
CA PRO A 49 12.07 -4.87 14.69
C PRO A 49 11.41 -3.97 15.76
N PHE A 50 10.55 -3.03 15.38
CA PHE A 50 9.89 -2.10 16.29
C PHE A 50 8.42 -2.44 16.57
N VAL A 51 7.85 -3.47 15.92
CA VAL A 51 6.44 -3.84 16.07
C VAL A 51 6.28 -5.31 16.44
N ASP A 52 5.31 -5.58 17.32
CA ASP A 52 4.94 -6.95 17.67
C ASP A 52 4.30 -7.68 16.49
N VAL A 53 4.57 -8.98 16.41
CA VAL A 53 3.98 -9.85 15.40
C VAL A 53 2.46 -9.93 15.62
N PRO A 54 1.64 -9.91 14.54
CA PRO A 54 0.19 -9.98 14.68
C PRO A 54 -0.28 -11.18 15.50
N ALA A 55 -1.28 -10.97 16.35
CA ALA A 55 -1.92 -12.02 17.15
C ALA A 55 -2.33 -13.20 16.27
N ARG A 56 -2.10 -14.43 16.73
CA ARG A 56 -2.31 -15.67 15.96
C ARG A 56 -3.73 -15.79 15.39
N GLU A 57 -4.71 -15.27 16.11
CA GLU A 57 -6.14 -15.24 15.73
C GLU A 57 -6.42 -14.37 14.50
N SER A 58 -5.56 -13.40 14.18
CA SER A 58 -5.73 -12.51 13.03
C SER A 58 -5.22 -13.11 11.71
N TRP A 59 -4.44 -14.18 11.76
CA TRP A 59 -3.80 -14.79 10.58
C TRP A 59 -4.79 -15.29 9.52
N PRO A 60 -5.92 -15.94 9.87
CA PRO A 60 -6.93 -16.33 8.86
C PRO A 60 -7.48 -15.12 8.10
N TYR A 61 -7.69 -13.99 8.78
CA TYR A 61 -8.18 -12.76 8.16
C TYR A 61 -7.11 -12.08 7.30
N LEU A 62 -5.84 -12.10 7.73
CA LEU A 62 -4.72 -11.59 6.93
C LEU A 62 -4.58 -12.38 5.62
N ILE A 63 -4.57 -13.71 5.70
CA ILE A 63 -4.48 -14.59 4.53
C ILE A 63 -5.70 -14.39 3.62
N GLY A 64 -6.91 -14.34 4.18
CA GLY A 64 -8.13 -14.08 3.43
C GLY A 64 -8.11 -12.73 2.70
N SER A 65 -7.63 -11.68 3.38
CA SER A 65 -7.48 -10.35 2.79
C SER A 65 -6.48 -10.35 1.63
N ILE A 66 -5.34 -11.05 1.77
CA ILE A 66 -4.35 -11.18 0.70
C ILE A 66 -4.98 -11.91 -0.51
N GLY A 67 -5.67 -13.02 -0.27
CA GLY A 67 -6.34 -13.78 -1.32
C GLY A 67 -7.38 -12.96 -2.09
N LEU A 68 -8.24 -12.22 -1.38
CA LEU A 68 -9.21 -11.33 -2.01
C LEU A 68 -8.55 -10.19 -2.79
N HIS A 69 -7.48 -9.61 -2.25
CA HIS A 69 -6.76 -8.51 -2.89
C HIS A 69 -6.10 -8.95 -4.21
N ILE A 70 -5.42 -10.10 -4.20
CA ILE A 70 -4.81 -10.68 -5.40
C ILE A 70 -5.90 -11.12 -6.39
N GLY A 71 -6.94 -11.81 -5.92
CA GLY A 71 -8.04 -12.27 -6.75
C GLY A 71 -8.82 -11.15 -7.44
N TYR A 72 -8.91 -9.96 -6.82
CA TYR A 72 -9.50 -8.78 -7.43
C TYR A 72 -8.58 -8.08 -8.45
N GLN A 73 -7.27 -8.25 -8.31
CA GLN A 73 -6.28 -7.59 -9.18
C GLN A 73 -5.97 -8.37 -10.46
N LEU A 74 -6.13 -9.70 -10.43
CA LEU A 74 -6.19 -10.60 -11.59
C LEU A 74 -7.37 -10.24 -12.50
#